data_AF-D7ICM7-F1
#
_entry.id   AF-D7ICM7-F1
#
_cell.length_a   1.000
_cell.length_b   1.000
_cell.length_c   1.000
_cell.angle_alpha   90.00
_cell.angle_beta   90.00
_cell.angle_gamma   90.00
#
_symmetry.space_group_name_H-M   'P 1'
#
loop_
_entity.id
_entity.type
_entity.pdbx_description
1 polymer ?
#
loop_
_entity_poly.entity_id
_entity_poly.type
_entity_poly.pdbx_seq_one_letter_code
_entity_poly.pdbx_strand_id
1 'polypeptide(L)'
;MTVYHLDEIAGDVRIALDQNTTSDVLKEIGDVDTLALNDIIKSKIIEAVKRVHSSAPPYLLDGGHNFGDEVYWQKCESGWVLLPEDFMRFVVFQMSDWERAVFYPINVDDPEYEKQSSRFKGIRGTTQRPVCAISIRPEGRVLEFYSCKSQDATVSRAVYLPYPKIDKYGAIEICQRCYDAVVYTIAALVLTTFGDVEKSSALNELAKSVLI
;
A
#
# COMPACT_ATOMS: atom_id res chain seq x y z
N MET A 1 6.77 -6.69 6.43
CA MET A 1 5.65 -6.10 7.20
C MET A 1 5.76 -6.61 8.61
N THR A 2 5.49 -5.73 9.57
CA THR A 2 5.54 -6.05 11.00
C THR A 2 4.12 -6.05 11.54
N VAL A 3 3.84 -6.99 12.45
CA VAL A 3 2.55 -7.12 13.11
C VAL A 3 2.56 -6.26 14.36
N TYR A 4 1.59 -5.35 14.48
CA TYR A 4 1.44 -4.44 15.62
C TYR A 4 0.10 -4.68 16.31
N HIS A 5 0.11 -4.72 17.64
CA HIS A 5 -1.13 -4.84 18.41
C HIS A 5 -1.86 -3.49 18.46
N LEU A 6 -3.20 -3.54 18.41
CA LEU A 6 -4.01 -2.33 18.45
C LEU A 6 -3.80 -1.51 19.73
N ASP A 7 -3.52 -2.16 20.86
CA ASP A 7 -3.27 -1.49 22.13
C ASP A 7 -1.92 -0.77 22.16
N GLU A 8 -0.90 -1.32 21.50
CA GLU A 8 0.42 -0.68 21.34
C GLU A 8 0.29 0.59 20.47
N ILE A 9 -0.39 0.46 19.32
CA ILE A 9 -0.67 1.59 18.43
C ILE A 9 -1.46 2.68 19.18
N ALA A 10 -2.46 2.29 19.98
CA ALA A 10 -3.25 3.25 20.74
C ALA A 10 -2.40 3.99 21.79
N GLY A 11 -1.47 3.29 22.45
CA GLY A 11 -0.50 3.91 23.35
C GLY A 11 0.35 4.98 22.64
N ASP A 12 0.93 4.64 21.50
CA ASP A 12 1.80 5.55 20.74
C ASP A 12 1.03 6.75 20.18
N VAL A 13 -0.22 6.54 19.73
CA VAL A 13 -1.11 7.63 19.28
C VAL A 13 -1.42 8.60 20.42
N ARG A 14 -1.64 8.10 21.64
CA ARG A 14 -1.85 8.98 22.80
C ARG A 14 -0.62 9.81 23.12
N ILE A 15 0.57 9.19 23.07
CA ILE A 15 1.84 9.93 23.24
C ILE A 15 1.97 11.01 22.17
N ALA A 16 1.67 10.70 20.90
CA ALA A 16 1.73 11.65 19.81
C ALA A 16 0.71 12.81 19.96
N LEU A 17 -0.49 12.53 20.47
CA LEU A 17 -1.48 13.55 20.81
C LEU A 17 -0.99 14.44 21.96
N ASP A 18 -0.50 13.85 23.06
CA ASP A 18 -0.02 14.59 24.23
C ASP A 18 1.17 15.50 23.90
N GLN A 19 2.14 15.00 23.12
CA GLN A 19 3.33 15.77 22.71
C GLN A 19 3.01 16.97 21.81
N ASN A 20 1.95 16.89 21.01
CA ASN A 20 1.52 17.95 20.10
C ASN A 20 0.46 18.87 20.72
N THR A 21 0.19 18.75 22.01
CA THR A 21 -0.85 19.53 22.67
C THR A 21 -0.30 20.54 23.66
N THR A 22 -0.36 21.81 23.26
CA THR A 22 -0.17 22.98 24.13
C THR A 22 -1.48 23.73 24.43
N SER A 23 -2.67 23.18 24.11
CA SER A 23 -3.94 23.92 24.23
C SER A 23 -5.01 23.29 25.14
N ASP A 24 -5.88 24.15 25.68
CA ASP A 24 -6.96 23.88 26.65
C ASP A 24 -8.02 22.84 26.22
N VAL A 25 -8.05 22.42 24.94
CA VAL A 25 -8.95 21.37 24.41
C VAL A 25 -8.68 20.01 25.07
N LEU A 26 -7.46 19.78 25.59
CA LEU A 26 -7.15 18.59 26.37
C LEU A 26 -7.85 18.53 27.74
N LYS A 27 -8.39 19.63 28.26
CA LYS A 27 -9.22 19.56 29.47
C LYS A 27 -10.56 18.91 29.18
N GLU A 28 -11.09 19.08 27.97
CA GLU A 28 -12.29 18.38 27.52
C GLU A 28 -11.98 16.92 27.11
N ILE A 29 -10.83 16.65 26.47
CA ILE A 29 -10.42 15.28 26.13
C ILE A 29 -9.98 14.48 27.36
N GLY A 30 -9.40 15.12 28.37
CA GLY A 30 -9.09 14.51 29.66
C GLY A 30 -10.33 14.11 30.46
N ASP A 31 -11.49 14.72 30.14
CA ASP A 31 -12.82 14.39 30.67
C ASP A 31 -13.56 13.36 29.78
N VAL A 32 -13.03 13.05 28.59
CA VAL A 32 -13.46 11.91 27.78
C VAL A 32 -12.93 10.65 28.44
N ASP A 33 -13.85 9.74 28.76
CA ASP A 33 -13.52 8.43 29.31
C ASP A 33 -12.38 7.80 28.49
N THR A 34 -11.28 7.43 29.14
CA THR A 34 -10.06 6.95 28.43
C THR A 34 -10.34 5.71 27.58
N LEU A 35 -11.41 4.98 27.91
CA LEU A 35 -11.97 3.90 27.11
C LEU A 35 -12.59 4.40 25.79
N ALA A 36 -13.38 5.48 25.83
CA ALA A 36 -14.00 6.06 24.64
C ALA A 36 -12.96 6.62 23.66
N LEU A 37 -11.87 7.22 24.14
CA LEU A 37 -10.77 7.66 23.29
C LEU A 37 -10.08 6.48 22.60
N ASN A 38 -9.80 5.39 23.33
CA ASN A 38 -9.21 4.18 22.76
C ASN A 38 -10.09 3.55 21.69
N ASP A 39 -11.41 3.52 21.89
CA ASP A 39 -12.35 3.00 20.89
C ASP A 39 -12.35 3.84 19.61
N ILE A 40 -12.29 5.18 19.75
CA ILE A 40 -12.16 6.08 18.60
C ILE A 40 -10.84 5.83 17.87
N ILE A 41 -9.71 5.76 18.58
CA ILE A 41 -8.39 5.47 17.99
C ILE A 41 -8.45 4.17 17.18
N LYS A 42 -8.90 3.08 17.80
CA LYS A 42 -9.01 1.75 17.17
C LYS A 42 -9.88 1.77 15.91
N SER A 43 -10.95 2.55 15.91
CA SER A 43 -11.83 2.72 14.75
C SER A 43 -11.15 3.37 13.53
N LYS A 44 -10.07 4.14 13.75
CA LYS A 44 -9.35 4.88 12.68
C LYS A 44 -8.11 4.18 12.15
N ILE A 45 -7.64 3.10 12.80
CA ILE A 45 -6.39 2.42 12.45
C ILE A 45 -6.41 1.91 11.00
N ILE A 46 -7.45 1.17 10.59
CA ILE A 46 -7.54 0.60 9.24
C ILE A 46 -7.49 1.71 8.18
N GLU A 47 -8.23 2.80 8.40
CA GLU A 47 -8.27 3.93 7.48
C GLU A 47 -6.91 4.62 7.37
N ALA A 48 -6.23 4.85 8.50
CA ALA A 48 -4.91 5.47 8.52
C ALA A 48 -3.86 4.61 7.80
N VAL A 49 -3.81 3.30 8.08
CA VAL A 49 -2.89 2.36 7.41
C VAL A 49 -3.16 2.38 5.91
N LYS A 50 -4.42 2.31 5.48
CA LYS A 50 -4.79 2.38 4.07
C LYS A 50 -4.29 3.68 3.40
N ARG A 51 -4.47 4.83 4.05
CA ARG A 51 -4.05 6.14 3.51
C ARG A 51 -2.54 6.19 3.34
N VAL A 52 -1.79 5.84 4.39
CA VAL A 52 -0.32 5.87 4.38
C VAL A 52 0.25 4.87 3.39
N HIS A 53 -0.22 3.62 3.41
CA HIS A 53 0.25 2.60 2.46
C HIS A 53 -0.13 2.90 1.02
N SER A 54 -1.14 3.75 0.75
CA SER A 54 -1.50 4.15 -0.61
C SER A 54 -0.65 5.32 -1.13
N SER A 55 -0.21 6.23 -0.25
CA SER A 55 0.58 7.41 -0.64
C SER A 55 2.09 7.23 -0.51
N ALA A 56 2.55 6.30 0.34
CA ALA A 56 3.97 6.12 0.62
C ALA A 56 4.78 5.78 -0.66
N PRO A 57 5.99 6.32 -0.84
CA PRO A 57 6.86 5.89 -1.93
C PRO A 57 7.19 4.38 -1.88
N PRO A 58 7.34 3.68 -3.03
CA PRO A 58 7.58 2.23 -3.04
C PRO A 58 8.81 1.77 -2.24
N TYR A 59 9.85 2.61 -2.11
CA TYR A 59 11.06 2.28 -1.35
C TYR A 59 10.86 2.27 0.18
N LEU A 60 9.75 2.83 0.68
CA LEU A 60 9.36 2.75 2.09
C LEU A 60 8.48 1.52 2.37
N LEU A 61 7.96 0.87 1.33
CA LEU A 61 7.19 -0.36 1.46
C LEU A 61 8.16 -1.53 1.63
N ASP A 62 8.67 -1.68 2.86
CA ASP A 62 9.65 -2.70 3.27
C ASP A 62 9.06 -4.12 3.42
N GLY A 63 7.82 -4.34 2.95
CA GLY A 63 7.17 -5.64 2.95
C GLY A 63 6.04 -5.74 1.94
N GLY A 64 5.33 -6.86 2.03
CA GLY A 64 4.18 -7.18 1.22
C GLY A 64 3.95 -8.68 1.19
N HIS A 65 2.89 -9.09 0.49
CA HIS A 65 2.58 -10.48 0.23
C HIS A 65 3.04 -10.85 -1.18
N ASN A 66 3.44 -12.10 -1.36
CA ASN A 66 3.84 -12.59 -2.68
C ASN A 66 2.61 -12.97 -3.50
N PHE A 67 2.72 -12.86 -4.82
CA PHE A 67 1.70 -13.33 -5.75
C PHE A 67 2.36 -13.87 -7.03
N GLY A 68 1.55 -14.39 -7.97
CA GLY A 68 2.07 -14.88 -9.24
C GLY A 68 2.64 -16.30 -9.19
N ASP A 69 2.11 -17.14 -8.29
CA ASP A 69 2.42 -18.57 -8.23
C ASP A 69 2.07 -19.28 -9.55
N GLU A 70 0.99 -18.83 -10.20
CA GLU A 70 0.56 -19.33 -11.50
C GLU A 70 0.71 -18.26 -12.58
N VAL A 71 1.41 -18.63 -13.66
CA VAL A 71 1.64 -17.80 -14.83
C VAL A 71 0.86 -18.35 -16.01
N TYR A 72 0.03 -17.50 -16.60
CA TYR A 72 -0.79 -17.83 -17.76
C TYR A 72 -0.20 -17.21 -19.01
N TRP A 73 0.46 -18.04 -19.82
CA TRP A 73 1.14 -17.61 -21.03
C TRP A 73 0.19 -17.29 -22.18
N GLN A 74 0.59 -16.30 -22.97
CA GLN A 74 -0.05 -15.88 -24.21
C GLN A 74 0.98 -15.82 -25.34
N LYS A 75 0.53 -15.33 -26.49
CA LYS A 75 1.38 -15.14 -27.67
C LYS A 75 2.49 -14.14 -27.39
N CYS A 76 3.56 -14.26 -28.17
CA CYS A 76 4.68 -13.32 -28.17
C CYS A 76 5.34 -13.18 -26.78
N GLU A 77 5.57 -14.29 -26.09
CA GLU A 77 6.29 -14.33 -24.79
C GLU A 77 5.73 -13.33 -23.75
N SER A 78 4.43 -13.08 -23.81
CA SER A 78 3.69 -12.28 -22.83
C SER A 78 2.73 -13.19 -22.07
N GLY A 79 2.23 -12.73 -20.94
CA GLY A 79 1.29 -13.50 -20.14
C GLY A 79 0.66 -12.65 -19.06
N TRP A 80 0.03 -13.32 -18.10
CA TRP A 80 -0.61 -12.65 -16.98
C TRP A 80 -0.60 -13.55 -15.74
N VAL A 81 -0.79 -12.91 -14.59
CA VAL A 81 -0.96 -13.55 -13.30
C VAL A 81 -2.23 -13.02 -12.62
N LEU A 82 -2.92 -13.86 -11.86
CA LEU A 82 -4.06 -13.42 -11.05
C LEU A 82 -3.57 -12.51 -9.92
N LEU A 83 -4.27 -11.38 -9.73
CA LEU A 83 -4.10 -10.58 -8.53
C LEU A 83 -5.01 -11.13 -7.42
N PRO A 84 -4.52 -11.22 -6.18
CA PRO A 84 -5.33 -11.66 -5.05
C PRO A 84 -6.56 -10.79 -4.83
N GLU A 85 -7.62 -11.35 -4.23
CA GLU A 85 -8.87 -10.62 -3.99
C GLU A 85 -8.70 -9.40 -3.06
N ASP A 86 -7.77 -9.50 -2.12
CA ASP A 86 -7.44 -8.44 -1.17
C ASP A 86 -6.39 -7.45 -1.69
N PHE A 87 -6.03 -7.52 -2.97
CA PHE A 87 -5.05 -6.62 -3.58
C PHE A 87 -5.45 -5.14 -3.42
N MET A 88 -4.59 -4.38 -2.73
CA MET A 88 -4.74 -2.94 -2.57
C MET A 88 -3.74 -2.17 -3.43
N ARG A 89 -2.46 -2.53 -3.37
CA ARG A 89 -1.39 -1.76 -4.02
C ARG A 89 -0.30 -2.64 -4.60
N PHE A 90 0.10 -2.34 -5.82
CA PHE A 90 1.28 -2.92 -6.46
C PHE A 90 2.58 -2.40 -5.84
N VAL A 91 3.55 -3.28 -5.56
CA VAL A 91 4.88 -2.88 -5.09
C VAL A 91 5.94 -3.14 -6.17
N VAL A 92 6.08 -4.39 -6.61
CA VAL A 92 7.08 -4.75 -7.61
C VAL A 92 6.71 -6.05 -8.32
N PHE A 93 7.04 -6.13 -9.62
CA PHE A 93 6.98 -7.37 -10.39
C PHE A 93 8.21 -7.51 -11.30
N GLN A 94 8.75 -8.72 -11.37
CA GLN A 94 9.91 -9.05 -12.19
C GLN A 94 9.89 -10.52 -12.60
N MET A 95 9.99 -10.77 -13.90
CA MET A 95 10.27 -12.10 -14.45
C MET A 95 11.76 -12.42 -14.37
N SER A 96 12.11 -13.70 -14.32
CA SER A 96 13.48 -14.19 -14.10
C SER A 96 14.46 -13.80 -15.22
N ASP A 97 13.97 -13.50 -16.41
CA ASP A 97 14.77 -13.12 -17.58
C ASP A 97 14.81 -11.60 -17.85
N TRP A 98 14.21 -10.79 -16.97
CA TRP A 98 14.21 -9.34 -17.05
C TRP A 98 15.44 -8.72 -16.37
N GLU A 99 16.03 -7.73 -17.03
CA GLU A 99 17.15 -6.96 -16.48
C GLU A 99 16.70 -5.92 -15.44
N ARG A 100 15.40 -5.59 -15.42
CA ARG A 100 14.82 -4.58 -14.53
C ARG A 100 13.48 -5.03 -13.98
N ALA A 101 13.19 -4.64 -12.74
CA ALA A 101 11.87 -4.82 -12.14
C ALA A 101 10.93 -3.67 -12.54
N VAL A 102 9.64 -3.96 -12.60
CA VAL A 102 8.58 -2.96 -12.78
C VAL A 102 8.04 -2.58 -11.41
N PHE A 103 8.00 -1.28 -11.12
CA PHE A 103 7.44 -0.70 -9.89
C PHE A 103 6.12 0.05 -10.12
N TYR A 104 5.88 0.46 -11.36
CA TYR A 104 4.70 1.24 -11.74
C TYR A 104 4.06 0.57 -12.97
N PRO A 105 3.01 -0.24 -12.78
CA PRO A 105 2.28 -0.83 -13.88
C PRO A 105 1.41 0.26 -14.53
N ILE A 106 1.19 0.11 -15.84
CA ILE A 106 0.22 0.94 -16.57
C ILE A 106 -1.19 0.40 -16.38
N ASN A 107 -2.19 1.21 -16.72
CA ASN A 107 -3.58 0.79 -16.77
C ASN A 107 -4.01 0.57 -18.22
N VAL A 108 -5.19 -0.04 -18.43
CA VAL A 108 -5.74 -0.32 -19.76
C VAL A 108 -6.13 0.94 -20.55
N ASP A 109 -6.31 2.08 -19.89
CA ASP A 109 -6.57 3.38 -20.48
C ASP A 109 -5.30 4.14 -20.87
N ASP A 110 -4.12 3.61 -20.55
CA ASP A 110 -2.84 4.20 -20.95
C ASP A 110 -2.60 4.02 -22.46
N PRO A 111 -2.23 5.08 -23.21
CA PRO A 111 -1.91 4.97 -24.64
C PRO A 111 -0.79 3.96 -24.98
N GLU A 112 0.10 3.66 -24.03
CA GLU A 112 1.13 2.63 -24.19
C GLU A 112 0.58 1.21 -24.12
N TYR A 113 -0.61 1.01 -23.54
CA TYR A 113 -1.23 -0.32 -23.38
C TYR A 113 -1.50 -0.98 -24.73
N GLU A 114 -2.11 -0.26 -25.67
CA GLU A 114 -2.43 -0.80 -27.00
C GLU A 114 -1.17 -1.28 -27.74
N LYS A 115 -0.05 -0.58 -27.56
CA LYS A 115 1.24 -0.92 -28.17
C LYS A 115 1.76 -2.27 -27.69
N GLN A 116 1.40 -2.70 -26.48
CA GLN A 116 1.89 -3.96 -25.89
C GLN A 116 1.40 -5.20 -26.63
N SER A 117 0.25 -5.09 -27.31
CA SER A 117 -0.32 -6.14 -28.17
C SER A 117 0.42 -6.32 -29.51
N SER A 118 1.35 -5.40 -29.85
CA SER A 118 2.08 -5.43 -31.11
C SER A 118 2.98 -6.67 -31.22
N ARG A 119 2.96 -7.32 -32.39
CA ARG A 119 3.90 -8.41 -32.72
C ARG A 119 5.36 -7.94 -32.83
N PHE A 120 5.59 -6.64 -32.99
CA PHE A 120 6.92 -6.08 -33.19
C PHE A 120 7.55 -5.69 -31.85
N LYS A 121 8.62 -6.39 -31.46
CA LYS A 121 9.30 -6.20 -30.16
C LYS A 121 9.81 -4.77 -29.90
N GLY A 122 10.05 -3.97 -30.93
CA GLY A 122 10.48 -2.57 -30.79
C GLY A 122 9.36 -1.57 -30.44
N ILE A 123 8.10 -2.00 -30.48
CA ILE A 123 6.93 -1.13 -30.21
C ILE A 123 6.37 -1.36 -28.79
N ARG A 124 6.51 -2.57 -28.28
CA ARG A 124 6.08 -2.98 -26.93
C ARG A 124 7.23 -2.99 -25.93
N GLY A 125 6.95 -3.32 -24.68
CA GLY A 125 7.93 -3.56 -23.63
C GLY A 125 8.97 -4.60 -24.05
N THR A 126 10.10 -4.64 -23.36
CA THR A 126 11.21 -5.58 -23.61
C THR A 126 11.79 -6.05 -22.29
N THR A 127 12.64 -7.09 -22.27
CA THR A 127 13.30 -7.51 -21.01
C THR A 127 14.18 -6.43 -20.37
N GLN A 128 14.61 -5.43 -21.16
CA GLN A 128 15.39 -4.29 -20.67
C GLN A 128 14.52 -3.11 -20.21
N ARG A 129 13.31 -3.01 -20.76
CA ARG A 129 12.28 -2.03 -20.41
C ARG A 129 10.94 -2.75 -20.30
N PRO A 130 10.74 -3.58 -19.27
CA PRO A 130 9.55 -4.39 -19.16
C PRO A 130 8.35 -3.51 -18.83
N VAL A 131 7.19 -3.95 -19.28
CA VAL A 131 5.93 -3.28 -19.04
C VAL A 131 4.99 -4.28 -18.39
N CYS A 132 4.34 -3.86 -17.30
CA CYS A 132 3.23 -4.58 -16.70
C CYS A 132 1.99 -3.71 -16.81
N ALA A 133 0.83 -4.31 -17.00
CA ALA A 133 -0.44 -3.63 -17.01
C ALA A 133 -1.42 -4.28 -16.03
N ILE A 134 -2.16 -3.48 -15.26
CA ILE A 134 -3.28 -3.99 -14.47
C ILE A 134 -4.53 -3.98 -15.36
N SER A 135 -5.14 -5.13 -15.55
CA SER A 135 -6.34 -5.29 -16.36
C SER A 135 -7.40 -6.14 -15.64
N ILE A 136 -8.60 -6.19 -16.22
CA ILE A 136 -9.72 -7.00 -15.71
C ILE A 136 -10.04 -8.06 -16.76
N ARG A 137 -10.08 -9.30 -16.32
CA ARG A 137 -10.48 -10.48 -17.11
C ARG A 137 -11.69 -11.15 -16.46
N PRO A 138 -12.38 -12.09 -17.13
CA PRO A 138 -13.50 -12.82 -16.53
C PRO A 138 -13.16 -13.51 -15.20
N GLU A 139 -11.90 -13.92 -15.02
CA GLU A 139 -11.38 -14.55 -13.81
C GLU A 139 -11.13 -13.56 -12.66
N GLY A 140 -11.09 -12.26 -12.94
CA GLY A 140 -10.87 -11.20 -11.95
C GLY A 140 -9.84 -10.15 -12.38
N ARG A 141 -9.26 -9.46 -11.40
CA ARG A 141 -8.16 -8.52 -11.64
C ARG A 141 -6.88 -9.30 -11.89
N VAL A 142 -6.13 -8.88 -12.90
CA VAL A 142 -4.88 -9.54 -13.30
C VAL A 142 -3.78 -8.52 -13.50
N LEU A 143 -2.54 -8.99 -13.36
CA LEU A 143 -1.37 -8.28 -13.82
C LEU A 143 -0.88 -8.95 -15.10
N GLU A 144 -0.97 -8.23 -16.20
CA GLU A 144 -0.39 -8.63 -17.47
C GLU A 144 1.08 -8.21 -17.51
N PHE A 145 1.93 -9.09 -18.02
CA PHE A 145 3.34 -8.82 -18.22
C PHE A 145 3.71 -9.05 -19.69
N TYR A 146 4.58 -8.20 -20.19
CA TYR A 146 4.91 -8.16 -21.60
C TYR A 146 6.40 -8.41 -21.85
N SER A 147 6.65 -9.26 -22.86
CA SER A 147 7.95 -9.44 -23.50
C SER A 147 9.05 -10.10 -22.66
N CYS A 148 8.82 -11.35 -22.27
CA CYS A 148 9.88 -12.25 -21.85
C CYS A 148 10.74 -12.72 -23.04
N LYS A 149 11.89 -13.33 -22.78
CA LYS A 149 12.75 -14.00 -23.76
C LYS A 149 12.20 -15.38 -24.14
N SER A 150 11.62 -16.10 -23.17
CA SER A 150 11.00 -17.42 -23.34
C SER A 150 9.74 -17.56 -22.48
N GLN A 151 8.90 -18.54 -22.81
CA GLN A 151 7.79 -18.99 -21.96
C GLN A 151 8.24 -19.85 -20.77
N ASP A 152 9.53 -20.21 -20.70
CA ASP A 152 10.11 -20.89 -19.54
C ASP A 152 10.47 -19.93 -18.40
N ALA A 153 10.29 -18.62 -18.61
CA ALA A 153 10.57 -17.63 -17.59
C ALA A 153 9.62 -17.79 -16.39
N THR A 154 10.12 -17.54 -15.19
CA THR A 154 9.36 -17.67 -13.95
C THR A 154 9.26 -16.30 -13.28
N VAL A 155 8.29 -16.14 -12.38
CA VAL A 155 8.23 -14.95 -11.53
C VAL A 155 9.41 -15.00 -10.56
N SER A 156 10.28 -13.99 -10.64
CA SER A 156 11.44 -13.82 -9.75
C SER A 156 11.06 -13.00 -8.52
N ARG A 157 10.30 -11.92 -8.73
CA ARG A 157 9.79 -11.06 -7.66
C ARG A 157 8.38 -10.63 -8.01
N ALA A 158 7.45 -10.77 -7.08
CA ALA A 158 6.09 -10.28 -7.22
C ALA A 158 5.56 -9.98 -5.83
N VAL A 159 5.47 -8.69 -5.50
CA VAL A 159 5.06 -8.23 -4.18
C VAL A 159 3.93 -7.22 -4.32
N TYR A 160 2.91 -7.39 -3.50
CA TYR A 160 1.79 -6.46 -3.37
C TYR A 160 1.49 -6.16 -1.90
N LEU A 161 0.73 -5.10 -1.65
CA LEU A 161 0.12 -4.85 -0.34
C LEU A 161 -1.36 -5.21 -0.38
N PRO A 162 -1.85 -6.02 0.58
CA PRO A 162 -3.26 -6.28 0.73
C PRO A 162 -3.98 -5.09 1.38
N TYR A 163 -5.31 -5.06 1.30
CA TYR A 163 -6.10 -4.14 2.10
C TYR A 163 -5.87 -4.44 3.59
N PRO A 164 -5.60 -3.42 4.42
CA PRO A 164 -5.37 -3.61 5.85
C PRO A 164 -6.60 -4.23 6.51
N LYS A 165 -6.37 -5.28 7.30
CA LYS A 165 -7.39 -5.97 8.09
C LYS A 165 -6.84 -6.21 9.49
N ILE A 166 -7.70 -6.10 10.49
CA ILE A 166 -7.39 -6.50 11.85
C ILE A 166 -7.59 -8.01 11.94
N ASP A 167 -6.59 -8.72 12.46
CA ASP A 167 -6.68 -10.15 12.66
C ASP A 167 -7.54 -10.51 13.88
N LYS A 168 -7.76 -11.82 14.08
CA LYS A 168 -8.53 -12.33 15.22
C LYS A 168 -7.89 -12.09 16.59
N TYR A 169 -6.62 -11.67 16.63
CA TYR A 169 -5.87 -11.39 17.85
C TYR A 169 -5.77 -9.88 18.14
N GLY A 170 -6.46 -9.04 17.34
CA GLY A 170 -6.38 -7.60 17.52
C GLY A 170 -5.01 -7.05 17.13
N ALA A 171 -4.43 -7.55 16.04
CA ALA A 171 -3.22 -7.03 15.44
C ALA A 171 -3.41 -6.68 13.96
N ILE A 172 -2.52 -5.83 13.43
CA ILE A 172 -2.54 -5.36 12.04
C ILE A 172 -1.12 -5.33 11.47
N GLU A 173 -1.01 -5.62 10.17
CA GLU A 173 0.26 -5.56 9.45
C GLU A 173 0.54 -4.15 8.93
N ILE A 174 1.71 -3.61 9.26
CA ILE A 174 2.17 -2.29 8.82
C ILE A 174 3.62 -2.41 8.32
N CYS A 175 3.96 -1.75 7.21
CA CYS A 175 5.35 -1.54 6.80
C CYS A 175 6.08 -0.74 7.90
N GLN A 176 7.23 -1.23 8.35
CA GLN A 176 7.90 -0.70 9.55
C GLN A 176 8.30 0.78 9.35
N ARG A 177 8.81 1.10 8.16
CA ARG A 177 9.14 2.48 7.76
C ARG A 177 7.94 3.43 7.65
N CYS A 178 6.72 2.90 7.61
CA CYS A 178 5.50 3.69 7.56
C CYS A 178 4.84 3.85 8.94
N TYR A 179 5.36 3.21 9.99
CA TYR A 179 4.70 3.15 11.30
C TYR A 179 4.43 4.55 11.89
N ASP A 180 5.46 5.39 11.97
CA ASP A 180 5.35 6.74 12.54
C ASP A 180 4.34 7.60 11.77
N ALA A 181 4.36 7.49 10.43
CA ALA A 181 3.39 8.18 9.58
C ALA A 181 1.95 7.69 9.83
N VAL A 182 1.76 6.39 10.11
CA VAL A 182 0.46 5.84 10.52
C VAL A 182 0.03 6.41 11.86
N VAL A 183 0.91 6.43 12.87
CA VAL A 183 0.60 7.00 14.20
C VAL A 183 0.13 8.45 14.08
N TYR A 184 0.86 9.30 13.36
CA TYR A 184 0.47 10.70 13.15
C TYR A 184 -0.83 10.84 12.36
N THR A 185 -1.05 9.99 11.36
CA THR A 185 -2.31 9.99 10.59
C THR A 185 -3.51 9.60 11.47
N ILE A 186 -3.36 8.62 12.36
CA ILE A 186 -4.42 8.23 13.30
C ILE A 186 -4.72 9.40 14.24
N ALA A 187 -3.69 9.99 14.84
CA ALA A 187 -3.84 11.14 15.73
C ALA A 187 -4.57 12.31 15.04
N ALA A 188 -4.25 12.61 13.76
CA ALA A 188 -4.96 13.61 12.97
C ALA A 188 -6.45 13.26 12.77
N LEU A 189 -6.77 12.01 12.44
CA LEU A 189 -8.16 11.54 12.29
C LEU A 189 -8.97 11.63 13.59
N VAL A 190 -8.32 11.36 14.72
CA VAL A 190 -8.92 11.49 16.05
C VAL A 190 -9.22 12.94 16.36
N LEU A 191 -8.26 13.86 16.18
CA LEU A 191 -8.47 15.30 16.38
C LEU A 191 -9.56 15.87 15.47
N THR A 192 -9.64 15.37 14.23
CA THR A 192 -10.73 15.72 13.31
C THR A 192 -12.10 15.31 13.85
N THR A 193 -12.18 14.16 14.52
CA THR A 193 -13.42 13.67 15.16
C THR A 193 -13.85 14.56 16.32
N PHE A 194 -12.89 15.16 17.04
CA PHE A 194 -13.14 16.13 18.11
C PHE A 194 -13.27 17.59 17.65
N GLY A 195 -13.12 17.87 16.35
CA GLY A 195 -13.27 19.21 15.78
C GLY A 195 -12.03 20.12 15.83
N ASP A 196 -10.87 19.61 16.26
CA ASP A 196 -9.61 20.37 16.27
C ASP A 196 -8.89 20.26 14.91
N VAL A 197 -9.38 21.02 13.93
CA VAL A 197 -8.94 20.95 12.53
C VAL A 197 -7.53 21.51 12.33
N GLU A 198 -7.12 22.51 13.11
CA GLU A 198 -5.80 23.13 12.97
C GLU A 198 -4.69 22.15 13.34
N LYS A 199 -4.80 21.48 14.48
CA LYS A 199 -3.81 20.47 14.90
C LYS A 199 -3.88 19.21 14.04
N SER A 200 -5.08 18.81 13.61
CA SER A 200 -5.22 17.72 12.62
C SER A 200 -4.41 18.01 11.36
N SER A 201 -4.47 19.24 10.84
CA SER A 201 -3.68 19.66 9.68
C SER A 201 -2.17 19.56 9.95
N ALA A 202 -1.72 20.06 11.11
CA ALA A 202 -0.30 19.98 11.51
C ALA A 202 0.22 18.54 11.59
N LEU A 203 -0.56 17.62 12.18
CA LEU A 203 -0.22 16.20 12.26
C LEU A 203 -0.21 15.51 10.89
N ASN A 204 -1.11 15.90 9.98
CA ASN A 204 -1.08 15.38 8.61
C ASN A 204 0.18 15.83 7.85
N GLU A 205 0.66 17.05 8.07
CA GLU A 205 1.93 17.51 7.48
C GLU A 205 3.14 16.81 8.09
N LEU A 206 3.14 16.54 9.41
CA LEU A 206 4.15 15.70 10.06
C LEU A 206 4.14 14.26 9.51
N ALA A 207 2.97 13.67 9.31
CA ALA A 207 2.86 12.33 8.72
C ALA A 207 3.48 12.27 7.32
N LYS A 208 3.32 13.34 6.51
CA LYS A 208 3.95 13.44 5.18
C LYS A 208 5.46 13.65 5.27
N SER A 209 5.93 14.46 6.21
CA SER A 209 7.37 14.77 6.32
C SER A 209 8.20 13.57 6.76
N VAL A 210 7.61 12.64 7.53
CA VAL A 210 8.25 11.38 7.94
C VAL A 210 8.30 10.35 6.80
N LEU A 211 7.52 10.53 5.73
CA LEU A 211 7.53 9.67 4.53
C LEU A 211 8.55 10.11 3.45
N ILE A 212 9.57 10.88 3.82
CA ILE A 212 10.61 11.38 2.91
C ILE A 212 11.85 10.47 2.95
#